data_AF-A0AAU5QSE8-F1
#
_entry.id   AF-A0AAU5QSE8-F1
#
_cell.length_a   1.000
_cell.length_b   1.000
_cell.length_c   1.000
_cell.angle_alpha   90.00
_cell.angle_beta   90.00
_cell.angle_gamma   90.00
#
_symmetry.space_group_name_H-M   'P 1'
#
loop_
_entity.id
_entity.type
_entity.pdbx_description
1 polymer ?
#
loop_
_entity_poly.entity_id
_entity_poly.type
_entity_poly.pdbx_seq_one_letter_code
_entity_poly.pdbx_strand_id
1 'polypeptide(L)'
;MRRLSALVVSGALALTGLVALTAPAAQALAAAPVAYVADLNDNTVSAVDTATNTVTATIPVGNSPVGVAVSSDAASVYVANSGSNSVSVIDTATNTVTAAFAVGAGPVKLALSPGGASLYTANSGANTVSVVDTATNTVTSTVAVGSAPYGVALSPDGSRAYVSNNSSASVSVIDTATNTVTATVGVGAKPNVIAVSPDGSRAYVTNQNSQSVSVIDTATNTVTATVAVGFGPFGISLSPDGSRAYASNNSGSSVSVIDTATNTVTATVGVGSGPFGSAVTPDGASVYVPNGYDGTVSVIDTASNTVTTTFTVGTFPYAIGFKPASSVPSADLASTVTDSADPVPLGDALTYTHTVTNNGPATATSTTSTLTLSGSSATILSATSSQGSCTISAPTVNCTLGTLANAASATVTVTVEPQSTGTITATGTTASAVADATPGNNSGAQNTTIANSHGCTITGTPGNDTLNGTSGNDVICGLGGNDTINGGNGTDTVHAGTGNDKIDGGNNDDTLHSGAGDDIISGGNGADHLYGEAGNDTSYGETLLGSLLHLFDNGNDHIQGGPGNDDLDGQNGNDTLTDTNGTDTMSGSLGNDNINVQDGTGGDTAHGGLGSDTCTADTTDTTTGC
;
A
#
# COMPACT_ATOMS: atom_id res chain seq x y z
N MET A 1 -31.14 -67.41 -34.20
CA MET A 1 -30.73 -67.08 -35.58
C MET A 1 -31.30 -65.73 -35.98
N ARG A 2 -30.45 -64.69 -36.07
CA ARG A 2 -30.47 -63.62 -37.09
C ARG A 2 -29.19 -62.79 -36.87
N ARG A 3 -28.29 -62.90 -37.86
CA ARG A 3 -27.04 -62.15 -38.01
C ARG A 3 -27.31 -60.90 -38.87
N LEU A 4 -26.26 -60.06 -38.96
CA LEU A 4 -25.95 -58.93 -39.86
C LEU A 4 -25.98 -57.58 -39.12
N SER A 5 -25.01 -56.66 -39.21
CA SER A 5 -23.71 -56.58 -39.90
C SER A 5 -23.06 -55.26 -39.45
N ALA A 6 -21.73 -55.20 -39.26
CA ALA A 6 -20.90 -53.99 -39.41
C ALA A 6 -19.42 -54.44 -39.35
N LEU A 7 -18.83 -54.83 -40.49
CA LEU A 7 -17.95 -54.03 -41.33
C LEU A 7 -16.87 -53.25 -40.56
N VAL A 8 -15.69 -53.87 -40.51
CA VAL A 8 -14.41 -53.31 -40.09
C VAL A 8 -13.84 -52.50 -41.26
N VAL A 9 -13.49 -51.24 -41.02
CA VAL A 9 -12.55 -50.49 -41.86
C VAL A 9 -11.36 -50.12 -40.98
N SER A 10 -10.23 -50.76 -41.28
CA SER A 10 -8.94 -50.56 -40.66
C SER A 10 -8.29 -49.30 -41.24
N GLY A 11 -8.25 -48.21 -40.48
CA GLY A 11 -7.42 -47.04 -40.76
C GLY A 11 -6.30 -46.95 -39.72
N ALA A 12 -5.13 -47.47 -40.06
CA ALA A 12 -3.92 -47.24 -39.28
C ALA A 12 -3.44 -45.81 -39.55
N LEU A 13 -3.64 -44.91 -38.58
CA LEU A 13 -3.02 -43.58 -38.56
C LEU A 13 -1.87 -43.58 -37.55
N ALA A 14 -0.70 -43.19 -38.03
CA ALA A 14 0.57 -43.22 -37.31
C ALA A 14 0.53 -42.38 -36.03
N LEU A 15 1.01 -42.99 -34.95
CA LEU A 15 1.23 -42.35 -33.66
C LEU A 15 2.59 -41.63 -33.70
N THR A 16 2.58 -40.33 -33.96
CA THR A 16 3.77 -39.47 -33.77
C THR A 16 3.36 -38.17 -33.08
N GLY A 17 3.88 -37.96 -31.86
CA GLY A 17 3.94 -36.65 -31.21
C GLY A 17 2.75 -36.25 -30.34
N LEU A 18 2.43 -37.03 -29.30
CA LEU A 18 1.68 -36.48 -28.17
C LEU A 18 2.69 -35.81 -27.23
N VAL A 19 2.90 -34.50 -27.41
CA VAL A 19 3.46 -33.67 -26.33
C VAL A 19 2.44 -33.74 -25.21
N ALA A 20 2.80 -34.41 -24.12
CA ALA A 20 2.06 -34.28 -22.87
C ALA A 20 2.23 -32.81 -22.43
N LEU A 21 1.28 -31.96 -22.80
CA LEU A 21 1.05 -30.74 -22.05
C LEU A 21 0.68 -31.21 -20.65
N THR A 22 1.63 -31.08 -19.72
CA THR A 22 1.33 -31.15 -18.30
C THR A 22 0.20 -30.16 -18.07
N ALA A 23 -0.98 -30.68 -17.74
CA ALA A 23 -2.05 -29.85 -17.22
C ALA A 23 -1.43 -29.00 -16.08
N PRO A 24 -1.67 -27.68 -16.03
CA PRO A 24 -1.32 -26.91 -14.85
C PRO A 24 -1.86 -27.68 -13.65
N ALA A 25 -1.05 -27.86 -12.60
CA ALA A 25 -1.52 -28.44 -11.36
C ALA A 25 -2.89 -27.83 -11.06
N ALA A 26 -3.92 -28.67 -10.97
CA ALA A 26 -5.28 -28.22 -10.78
C ALA A 26 -5.27 -27.24 -9.61
N GLN A 27 -5.42 -25.94 -9.91
CA GLN A 27 -5.70 -24.96 -8.88
C GLN A 27 -6.93 -25.52 -8.19
N ALA A 28 -6.81 -25.79 -6.89
CA ALA A 28 -7.94 -26.22 -6.09
C ALA A 28 -9.03 -25.17 -6.34
N LEU A 29 -10.11 -25.57 -7.04
CA LEU A 29 -11.25 -24.68 -7.22
C LEU A 29 -11.66 -24.26 -5.82
N ALA A 30 -11.79 -22.94 -5.61
CA ALA A 30 -12.36 -22.42 -4.38
C ALA A 30 -13.68 -23.15 -4.13
N ALA A 31 -13.87 -23.70 -2.93
CA ALA A 31 -15.11 -24.38 -2.58
C ALA A 31 -16.26 -23.38 -2.75
N ALA A 32 -17.35 -23.80 -3.41
CA ALA A 32 -18.50 -22.92 -3.62
C ALA A 32 -19.02 -22.34 -2.29
N PRO A 33 -19.59 -21.12 -2.29
CA PRO A 33 -20.10 -20.52 -1.06
C PRO A 33 -21.17 -21.40 -0.42
N VAL A 34 -21.34 -21.29 0.89
CA VAL A 34 -22.41 -21.98 1.63
C VAL A 34 -23.46 -20.94 2.01
N ALA A 35 -24.72 -21.20 1.71
CA ALA A 35 -25.82 -20.34 2.15
C ALA A 35 -26.41 -20.85 3.47
N TYR A 36 -26.73 -19.95 4.38
CA TYR A 36 -27.42 -20.26 5.64
C TYR A 36 -28.80 -19.60 5.61
N VAL A 37 -29.85 -20.42 5.65
CA VAL A 37 -31.26 -20.00 5.55
C VAL A 37 -31.95 -20.20 6.88
N ALA A 38 -32.51 -19.14 7.47
CA ALA A 38 -33.31 -19.23 8.69
C ALA A 38 -34.72 -19.74 8.38
N ASP A 39 -35.07 -20.91 8.92
CA ASP A 39 -36.36 -21.57 8.76
C ASP A 39 -37.23 -21.27 9.99
N LEU A 40 -38.06 -20.23 9.87
CA LEU A 40 -38.71 -19.56 11.00
C LEU A 40 -39.56 -20.52 11.85
N ASN A 41 -40.36 -21.36 11.20
CA ASN A 41 -41.32 -22.23 11.89
C ASN A 41 -40.69 -23.52 12.40
N ASP A 42 -39.51 -23.90 11.89
CA ASP A 42 -38.79 -25.10 12.31
C ASP A 42 -37.83 -24.83 13.49
N ASN A 43 -37.54 -23.56 13.77
CA ASN A 43 -36.50 -23.16 14.73
C ASN A 43 -35.11 -23.70 14.34
N THR A 44 -34.83 -23.72 13.03
CA THR A 44 -33.58 -24.22 12.46
C THR A 44 -32.97 -23.24 11.48
N VAL A 45 -31.70 -23.49 11.15
CA VAL A 45 -31.03 -22.92 9.98
C VAL A 45 -30.63 -24.04 9.02
N SER A 46 -31.04 -23.96 7.77
CA SER A 46 -30.60 -24.84 6.69
C SER A 46 -29.27 -24.33 6.10
N ALA A 47 -28.21 -25.13 6.17
CA ALA A 47 -26.97 -24.90 5.44
C ALA A 47 -27.07 -25.50 4.04
N VAL A 48 -26.82 -24.72 3.01
CA VAL A 48 -27.04 -25.07 1.59
C VAL A 48 -25.72 -24.97 0.84
N ASP A 49 -25.34 -26.05 0.16
CA ASP A 49 -24.26 -26.03 -0.82
C ASP A 49 -24.76 -25.34 -2.10
N THR A 50 -24.17 -24.21 -2.45
CA THR A 50 -24.59 -23.40 -3.61
C THR A 50 -24.14 -23.96 -4.95
N ALA A 51 -23.15 -24.86 -4.99
CA ALA A 51 -22.77 -25.53 -6.24
C ALA A 51 -23.87 -26.50 -6.69
N THR A 52 -24.48 -27.19 -5.72
CA THR A 52 -25.48 -28.23 -5.99
C THR A 52 -26.91 -27.80 -5.68
N ASN A 53 -27.11 -26.67 -4.99
CA ASN A 53 -28.39 -26.19 -4.48
C ASN A 53 -29.08 -27.23 -3.58
N THR A 54 -28.32 -27.86 -2.68
CA THR A 54 -28.82 -28.89 -1.76
C THR A 54 -28.57 -28.53 -0.31
N VAL A 55 -29.54 -28.87 0.56
CA VAL A 55 -29.39 -28.73 2.01
C VAL A 55 -28.40 -29.79 2.50
N THR A 56 -27.29 -29.34 3.09
CA THR A 56 -26.22 -30.20 3.61
C THR A 56 -26.29 -30.40 5.12
N ALA A 57 -26.89 -29.45 5.84
CA ALA A 57 -27.15 -29.56 7.27
C ALA A 57 -28.41 -28.79 7.67
N THR A 58 -29.07 -29.25 8.73
CA THR A 58 -30.16 -28.55 9.41
C THR A 58 -29.75 -28.34 10.86
N ILE A 59 -29.61 -27.07 11.26
CA ILE A 59 -28.95 -26.67 12.50
C ILE A 59 -30.00 -26.11 13.46
N PRO A 60 -30.31 -26.79 14.58
CA PRO A 60 -31.25 -26.26 15.57
C PRO A 60 -30.75 -24.96 16.21
N VAL A 61 -31.61 -23.95 16.29
CA VAL A 61 -31.31 -22.64 16.91
C VAL A 61 -32.43 -22.26 17.90
N GLY A 62 -32.50 -20.98 18.30
CA GLY A 62 -33.58 -20.48 19.15
C GLY A 62 -34.93 -20.36 18.40
N ASN A 63 -35.96 -19.94 19.12
CA ASN A 63 -37.31 -19.89 18.59
C ASN A 63 -37.49 -18.75 17.58
N SER A 64 -38.17 -19.05 16.47
CA SER A 64 -38.49 -18.12 15.38
C SER A 64 -37.27 -17.35 14.84
N PRO A 65 -36.32 -18.04 14.19
CA PRO A 65 -35.17 -17.40 13.58
C PRO A 65 -35.61 -16.55 12.37
N VAL A 66 -35.19 -15.28 12.34
CA VAL A 66 -35.66 -14.26 11.36
C VAL A 66 -34.54 -13.42 10.75
N GLY A 67 -33.32 -13.54 11.26
CA GLY A 67 -32.16 -12.81 10.77
C GLY A 67 -30.95 -13.72 10.71
N VAL A 68 -30.11 -13.54 9.68
CA VAL A 68 -28.85 -14.24 9.49
C VAL A 68 -27.80 -13.20 9.12
N ALA A 69 -26.66 -13.22 9.80
CA ALA A 69 -25.47 -12.45 9.45
C ALA A 69 -24.24 -13.37 9.53
N VAL A 70 -23.35 -13.29 8.56
CA VAL A 70 -22.14 -14.12 8.50
C VAL A 70 -20.93 -13.23 8.73
N SER A 71 -19.98 -13.69 9.55
CA SER A 71 -18.75 -12.94 9.82
C SER A 71 -17.88 -12.81 8.57
N SER A 72 -17.12 -11.72 8.50
CA SER A 72 -16.25 -11.42 7.36
C SER A 72 -15.14 -12.45 7.16
N ASP A 73 -14.68 -13.09 8.25
CA ASP A 73 -13.75 -14.23 8.22
C ASP A 73 -14.43 -15.57 7.87
N ALA A 74 -15.75 -15.55 7.63
CA ALA A 74 -16.58 -16.69 7.29
C ALA A 74 -16.63 -17.79 8.37
N ALA A 75 -16.09 -17.55 9.58
CA ALA A 75 -15.99 -18.55 10.64
C ALA A 75 -17.29 -18.75 11.43
N SER A 76 -18.12 -17.70 11.56
CA SER A 76 -19.31 -17.70 12.38
C SER A 76 -20.56 -17.18 11.65
N VAL A 77 -21.70 -17.77 11.95
CA VAL A 77 -23.03 -17.30 11.51
C VAL A 77 -23.84 -16.92 12.74
N TYR A 78 -24.33 -15.68 12.76
CA TYR A 78 -25.19 -15.14 13.83
C TYR A 78 -26.63 -15.17 13.38
N VAL A 79 -27.51 -15.67 14.25
CA VAL A 79 -28.93 -15.89 13.94
C VAL A 79 -29.81 -15.20 14.98
N ALA A 80 -30.64 -14.26 14.54
CA ALA A 80 -31.59 -13.58 15.43
C ALA A 80 -32.83 -14.45 15.65
N ASN A 81 -33.06 -14.84 16.90
CA ASN A 81 -34.19 -15.68 17.31
C ASN A 81 -35.25 -14.79 17.96
N SER A 82 -36.21 -14.32 17.15
CA SER A 82 -37.20 -13.35 17.60
C SER A 82 -38.06 -13.87 18.75
N GLY A 83 -38.39 -15.17 18.74
CA GLY A 83 -39.22 -15.80 19.77
C GLY A 83 -38.48 -16.07 21.08
N SER A 84 -37.14 -16.12 21.03
CA SER A 84 -36.28 -16.37 22.21
C SER A 84 -35.64 -15.11 22.78
N ASN A 85 -35.76 -13.95 22.13
CA ASN A 85 -35.04 -12.72 22.48
C ASN A 85 -33.52 -12.94 22.59
N SER A 86 -32.97 -13.74 21.68
CA SER A 86 -31.57 -14.16 21.70
C SER A 86 -30.96 -14.19 20.31
N VAL A 87 -29.63 -14.25 20.27
CA VAL A 87 -28.85 -14.55 19.07
C VAL A 87 -28.13 -15.89 19.28
N SER A 88 -28.21 -16.78 18.29
CA SER A 88 -27.41 -18.01 18.23
C SER A 88 -26.16 -17.77 17.37
N VAL A 89 -25.03 -18.34 17.78
CA VAL A 89 -23.77 -18.34 17.03
C VAL A 89 -23.49 -19.75 16.54
N ILE A 90 -23.35 -19.91 15.23
CA ILE A 90 -23.05 -21.18 14.57
C ILE A 90 -21.60 -21.13 14.08
N ASP A 91 -20.82 -22.15 14.41
CA ASP A 91 -19.51 -22.40 13.81
C ASP A 91 -19.69 -23.02 12.41
N THR A 92 -19.12 -22.39 11.39
CA THR A 92 -19.35 -22.79 10.00
C THR A 92 -18.47 -23.96 9.53
N ALA A 93 -17.48 -24.38 10.32
CA ALA A 93 -16.66 -25.54 10.02
C ALA A 93 -17.37 -26.83 10.47
N THR A 94 -18.10 -26.75 11.58
CA THR A 94 -18.79 -27.88 12.22
C THR A 94 -20.30 -27.86 12.00
N ASN A 95 -20.88 -26.73 11.58
CA ASN A 95 -22.33 -26.50 11.51
C ASN A 95 -23.03 -26.77 12.84
N THR A 96 -22.42 -26.32 13.95
CA THR A 96 -22.98 -26.47 15.30
C THR A 96 -23.13 -25.12 15.99
N VAL A 97 -24.15 -24.99 16.84
CA VAL A 97 -24.32 -23.78 17.68
C VAL A 97 -23.29 -23.82 18.81
N THR A 98 -22.38 -22.84 18.83
CA THR A 98 -21.31 -22.71 19.83
C THR A 98 -21.69 -21.80 20.98
N ALA A 99 -22.58 -20.84 20.74
CA ALA A 99 -23.07 -19.93 21.76
C ALA A 99 -24.52 -19.49 21.48
N ALA A 100 -25.21 -19.08 22.55
CA ALA A 100 -26.45 -18.33 22.45
C ALA A 100 -26.49 -17.30 23.58
N PHE A 101 -26.83 -16.05 23.25
CA PHE A 101 -26.83 -14.95 24.21
C PHE A 101 -28.07 -14.07 24.03
N ALA A 102 -28.50 -13.44 25.13
CA ALA A 102 -29.69 -12.60 25.14
C ALA A 102 -29.41 -11.22 24.53
N VAL A 103 -30.41 -10.68 23.84
CA VAL A 103 -30.43 -9.32 23.31
C VAL A 103 -31.77 -8.67 23.67
N GLY A 104 -32.07 -7.48 23.14
CA GLY A 104 -33.36 -6.84 23.36
C GLY A 104 -34.54 -7.67 22.82
N ALA A 105 -35.76 -7.29 23.23
CA ALA A 105 -36.97 -8.04 22.86
C ALA A 105 -37.26 -7.98 21.34
N GLY A 106 -37.60 -9.14 20.76
CA GLY A 106 -37.94 -9.30 19.35
C GLY A 106 -36.80 -8.95 18.38
N PRO A 107 -35.61 -9.58 18.49
CA PRO A 107 -34.51 -9.34 17.57
C PRO A 107 -34.90 -9.79 16.16
N VAL A 108 -34.58 -8.98 15.15
CA VAL A 108 -35.01 -9.19 13.76
C VAL A 108 -33.86 -9.23 12.77
N LYS A 109 -33.27 -8.10 12.39
CA LYS A 109 -32.06 -8.07 11.54
C LYS A 109 -30.79 -7.83 12.36
N LEU A 110 -29.70 -8.36 11.81
CA LEU A 110 -28.36 -8.36 12.34
C LEU A 110 -27.42 -7.72 11.30
N ALA A 111 -26.44 -6.96 11.77
CA ALA A 111 -25.35 -6.48 10.93
C ALA A 111 -24.05 -6.45 11.73
N LEU A 112 -22.95 -6.86 11.11
CA LEU A 112 -21.63 -6.85 11.72
C LEU A 112 -20.87 -5.58 11.31
N SER A 113 -19.99 -5.11 12.19
CA SER A 113 -18.98 -4.12 11.84
C SER A 113 -17.99 -4.69 10.82
N PRO A 114 -17.29 -3.82 10.05
CA PRO A 114 -16.10 -4.25 9.32
C PRO A 114 -15.13 -4.97 10.27
N GLY A 115 -14.58 -6.09 9.83
CA GLY A 115 -13.74 -6.97 10.66
C GLY A 115 -14.49 -7.82 11.71
N GLY A 116 -15.81 -7.65 11.86
CA GLY A 116 -16.65 -8.55 12.66
C GLY A 116 -16.57 -8.41 14.17
N ALA A 117 -15.88 -7.40 14.71
CA ALA A 117 -15.70 -7.21 16.16
C ALA A 117 -16.99 -6.82 16.91
N SER A 118 -17.97 -6.22 16.24
CA SER A 118 -19.24 -5.82 16.84
C SER A 118 -20.43 -6.27 16.01
N LEU A 119 -21.48 -6.77 16.68
CA LEU A 119 -22.75 -7.16 16.09
C LEU A 119 -23.85 -6.21 16.56
N TYR A 120 -24.58 -5.63 15.60
CA TYR A 120 -25.71 -4.75 15.82
C TYR A 120 -27.00 -5.52 15.55
N THR A 121 -27.88 -5.55 16.55
CA THR A 121 -29.16 -6.29 16.49
C THR A 121 -30.33 -5.34 16.66
N ALA A 122 -31.18 -5.20 15.64
CA ALA A 122 -32.42 -4.44 15.74
C ALA A 122 -33.45 -5.22 16.56
N ASN A 123 -33.94 -4.64 17.65
CA ASN A 123 -34.89 -5.26 18.59
C ASN A 123 -36.26 -4.61 18.44
N SER A 124 -37.10 -5.20 17.59
CA SER A 124 -38.39 -4.64 17.21
C SER A 124 -39.34 -4.44 18.40
N GLY A 125 -39.33 -5.36 19.38
CA GLY A 125 -40.18 -5.31 20.56
C GLY A 125 -39.70 -4.33 21.63
N ALA A 126 -38.40 -3.98 21.62
CA ALA A 126 -37.80 -3.07 22.59
C ALA A 126 -37.63 -1.63 22.08
N ASN A 127 -37.77 -1.38 20.77
CA ASN A 127 -37.43 -0.11 20.12
C ASN A 127 -35.95 0.29 20.32
N THR A 128 -35.06 -0.70 20.30
CA THR A 128 -33.62 -0.49 20.51
C THR A 128 -32.77 -1.24 19.48
N VAL A 129 -31.49 -0.89 19.41
CA VAL A 129 -30.44 -1.72 18.83
C VAL A 129 -29.51 -2.19 19.94
N SER A 130 -29.29 -3.50 20.05
CA SER A 130 -28.24 -4.06 20.91
C SER A 130 -26.91 -4.07 20.16
N VAL A 131 -25.87 -3.53 20.76
CA VAL A 131 -24.48 -3.61 20.28
C VAL A 131 -23.77 -4.67 21.10
N VAL A 132 -23.20 -5.66 20.42
CA VAL A 132 -22.66 -6.87 21.02
C VAL A 132 -21.19 -7.01 20.63
N ASP A 133 -20.33 -7.26 21.61
CA ASP A 133 -18.95 -7.68 21.37
C ASP A 133 -18.94 -9.16 20.98
N THR A 134 -18.42 -9.48 19.80
CA THR A 134 -18.46 -10.83 19.23
C THR A 134 -17.41 -11.77 19.81
N ALA A 135 -16.33 -11.25 20.39
CA ALA A 135 -15.31 -12.06 21.06
C ALA A 135 -15.84 -12.62 22.39
N THR A 136 -16.66 -11.84 23.10
CA THR A 136 -17.22 -12.19 24.41
C THR A 136 -18.68 -12.65 24.34
N ASN A 137 -19.37 -12.40 23.23
CA ASN A 137 -20.81 -12.63 23.06
C ASN A 137 -21.67 -11.89 24.11
N THR A 138 -21.30 -10.64 24.42
CA THR A 138 -21.98 -9.82 25.43
C THR A 138 -22.50 -8.49 24.86
N VAL A 139 -23.67 -8.05 25.32
CA VAL A 139 -24.23 -6.73 24.96
C VAL A 139 -23.41 -5.65 25.67
N THR A 140 -22.69 -4.83 24.91
CA THR A 140 -21.87 -3.73 25.41
C THR A 140 -22.62 -2.40 25.45
N SER A 141 -23.61 -2.23 24.56
CA SER A 141 -24.45 -1.04 24.52
C SER A 141 -25.87 -1.36 24.04
N THR A 142 -26.83 -0.51 24.40
CA THR A 142 -28.21 -0.56 23.90
C THR A 142 -28.63 0.85 23.49
N VAL A 143 -28.86 1.04 22.20
CA VAL A 143 -29.17 2.34 21.60
C VAL A 143 -30.67 2.44 21.36
N ALA A 144 -31.33 3.45 21.92
CA ALA A 144 -32.74 3.71 21.63
C ALA A 144 -32.89 4.28 20.22
N VAL A 145 -33.84 3.77 19.45
CA VAL A 145 -34.14 4.19 18.08
C VAL A 145 -35.64 4.43 17.90
N GLY A 146 -36.12 4.60 16.67
CA GLY A 146 -37.55 4.73 16.40
C GLY A 146 -38.36 3.47 16.72
N SER A 147 -39.68 3.54 16.52
CA SER A 147 -40.59 2.45 16.87
C SER A 147 -40.51 1.27 15.89
N ALA A 148 -40.46 0.07 16.47
CA ALA A 148 -40.34 -1.21 15.80
C ALA A 148 -39.18 -1.23 14.78
N PRO A 149 -37.92 -1.07 15.23
CA PRO A 149 -36.78 -1.17 14.34
C PRO A 149 -36.74 -2.55 13.69
N TYR A 150 -36.44 -2.59 12.40
CA TYR A 150 -36.52 -3.80 11.60
C TYR A 150 -35.19 -4.15 10.93
N GLY A 151 -34.75 -3.34 9.99
CA GLY A 151 -33.46 -3.48 9.31
C GLY A 151 -32.35 -2.74 10.04
N VAL A 152 -31.13 -3.27 9.96
CA VAL A 152 -29.90 -2.58 10.36
C VAL A 152 -28.82 -2.88 9.32
N ALA A 153 -28.07 -1.87 8.91
CA ALA A 153 -26.93 -2.00 8.01
C ALA A 153 -25.84 -0.99 8.41
N LEU A 154 -24.57 -1.39 8.32
CA LEU A 154 -23.44 -0.51 8.61
C LEU A 154 -22.84 0.05 7.32
N SER A 155 -22.25 1.23 7.42
CA SER A 155 -21.38 1.75 6.37
C SER A 155 -20.12 0.87 6.21
N PRO A 156 -19.52 0.80 5.00
CA PRO A 156 -18.34 -0.03 4.76
C PRO A 156 -17.13 0.31 5.63
N ASP A 157 -16.99 1.57 6.05
CA ASP A 157 -15.98 2.04 7.00
C ASP A 157 -16.33 1.75 8.47
N GLY A 158 -17.55 1.27 8.73
CA GLY A 158 -18.05 0.94 10.06
C GLY A 158 -18.40 2.15 10.93
N SER A 159 -18.29 3.38 10.43
CA SER A 159 -18.47 4.60 11.22
C SER A 159 -19.94 4.91 11.55
N ARG A 160 -20.88 4.38 10.74
CA ARG A 160 -22.31 4.60 10.92
C ARG A 160 -23.12 3.31 10.81
N ALA A 161 -24.19 3.22 11.59
CA ALA A 161 -25.24 2.21 11.43
C ALA A 161 -26.57 2.88 11.07
N TYR A 162 -27.27 2.35 10.09
CA TYR A 162 -28.57 2.83 9.63
C TYR A 162 -29.65 1.82 10.01
N VAL A 163 -30.70 2.29 10.68
CA VAL A 163 -31.74 1.44 11.27
C VAL A 163 -33.10 1.87 10.78
N SER A 164 -33.80 1.03 10.02
CA SER A 164 -35.16 1.32 9.56
C SER A 164 -36.19 1.07 10.67
N ASN A 165 -37.02 2.07 10.93
CA ASN A 165 -38.02 2.07 11.99
C ASN A 165 -39.41 1.79 11.39
N ASN A 166 -39.83 0.53 11.38
CA ASN A 166 -40.99 0.04 10.65
C ASN A 166 -42.28 0.79 10.98
N SER A 167 -42.50 1.09 12.26
CA SER A 167 -43.71 1.79 12.70
C SER A 167 -43.59 3.31 12.72
N SER A 168 -42.42 3.87 12.34
CA SER A 168 -42.16 5.32 12.38
C SER A 168 -41.94 5.96 11.01
N ALA A 169 -41.93 5.18 9.92
CA ALA A 169 -41.62 5.67 8.57
C ALA A 169 -40.30 6.48 8.52
N SER A 170 -39.28 6.01 9.24
CA SER A 170 -37.99 6.71 9.36
C SER A 170 -36.82 5.74 9.40
N VAL A 171 -35.61 6.27 9.23
CA VAL A 171 -34.33 5.60 9.47
C VAL A 171 -33.56 6.37 10.53
N SER A 172 -33.14 5.71 11.60
CA SER A 172 -32.20 6.26 12.58
C SER A 172 -30.77 6.04 12.09
N VAL A 173 -29.94 7.09 12.16
CA VAL A 173 -28.50 7.02 11.86
C VAL A 173 -27.76 7.06 13.19
N ILE A 174 -26.98 6.02 13.46
CA ILE A 174 -26.20 5.84 14.68
C ILE A 174 -24.73 6.06 14.36
N ASP A 175 -24.05 6.89 15.15
CA ASP A 175 -22.59 6.95 15.19
C ASP A 175 -22.07 5.77 16.03
N THR A 176 -21.25 4.91 15.43
CA THR A 176 -20.83 3.64 16.07
C THR A 176 -19.73 3.82 17.10
N ALA A 177 -18.97 4.91 17.04
CA ALA A 177 -17.95 5.25 18.02
C ALA A 177 -18.58 5.67 19.35
N THR A 178 -19.67 6.43 19.29
CA THR A 178 -20.37 6.98 20.46
C THR A 178 -21.61 6.17 20.85
N ASN A 179 -22.11 5.30 19.96
CA ASN A 179 -23.38 4.59 20.09
C ASN A 179 -24.58 5.52 20.31
N THR A 180 -24.62 6.64 19.59
CA THR A 180 -25.69 7.64 19.68
C THR A 180 -26.38 7.87 18.34
N VAL A 181 -27.70 8.14 18.38
CA VAL A 181 -28.45 8.52 17.18
C VAL A 181 -28.11 9.97 16.82
N THR A 182 -27.48 10.18 15.66
CA THR A 182 -27.04 11.49 15.18
C THR A 182 -28.00 12.12 14.19
N ALA A 183 -28.82 11.32 13.50
CA ALA A 183 -29.85 11.79 12.59
C ALA A 183 -31.06 10.85 12.54
N THR A 184 -32.19 11.38 12.08
CA THR A 184 -33.38 10.60 11.74
C THR A 184 -33.89 11.06 10.38
N VAL A 185 -33.92 10.15 9.41
CA VAL A 185 -34.28 10.40 8.01
C VAL A 185 -35.70 9.91 7.77
N GLY A 186 -36.58 10.75 7.24
CA GLY A 186 -37.93 10.32 6.84
C GLY A 186 -37.88 9.49 5.56
N VAL A 187 -38.58 8.35 5.54
CA VAL A 187 -38.69 7.45 4.38
C VAL A 187 -40.16 7.09 4.11
N GLY A 188 -40.42 6.14 3.21
CA GLY A 188 -41.77 5.66 2.95
C GLY A 188 -42.41 4.93 4.13
N ALA A 189 -43.69 4.62 4.00
CA ALA A 189 -44.47 3.95 5.03
C ALA A 189 -44.08 2.48 5.17
N LYS A 190 -43.94 2.04 6.43
CA LYS A 190 -43.58 0.69 6.83
C LYS A 190 -42.22 0.22 6.25
N PRO A 191 -41.12 0.90 6.60
CA PRO A 191 -39.80 0.52 6.11
C PRO A 191 -39.35 -0.83 6.73
N ASN A 192 -38.83 -1.74 5.91
CA ASN A 192 -38.38 -3.07 6.32
C ASN A 192 -36.85 -3.16 6.30
N VAL A 193 -36.25 -3.77 5.28
CA VAL A 193 -34.80 -3.99 5.21
C VAL A 193 -34.12 -2.74 4.63
N ILE A 194 -32.94 -2.45 5.16
CA ILE A 194 -32.03 -1.43 4.67
C ILE A 194 -30.70 -2.08 4.26
N ALA A 195 -30.11 -1.61 3.17
CA ALA A 195 -28.78 -2.02 2.70
C ALA A 195 -27.98 -0.77 2.31
N VAL A 196 -26.69 -0.75 2.64
CA VAL A 196 -25.75 0.32 2.26
C VAL A 196 -24.92 -0.15 1.07
N SER A 197 -24.66 0.74 0.10
CA SER A 197 -23.84 0.43 -1.06
C SER A 197 -22.38 0.12 -0.69
N PRO A 198 -21.69 -0.74 -1.48
CA PRO A 198 -20.29 -1.09 -1.21
C PRO A 198 -19.33 0.09 -1.16
N ASP A 199 -19.61 1.16 -1.92
CA ASP A 199 -18.87 2.43 -1.90
C ASP A 199 -19.25 3.34 -0.71
N GLY A 200 -20.26 2.95 0.06
CA GLY A 200 -20.77 3.68 1.22
C GLY A 200 -21.58 4.93 0.89
N SER A 201 -21.78 5.27 -0.39
CA SER A 201 -22.38 6.55 -0.80
C SER A 201 -23.90 6.62 -0.65
N ARG A 202 -24.59 5.46 -0.64
CA ARG A 202 -26.05 5.38 -0.62
C ARG A 202 -26.57 4.29 0.31
N ALA A 203 -27.75 4.50 0.88
CA ALA A 203 -28.52 3.47 1.56
C ALA A 203 -29.90 3.29 0.91
N TYR A 204 -30.32 2.04 0.73
CA TYR A 204 -31.57 1.65 0.07
C TYR A 204 -32.51 1.02 1.08
N VAL A 205 -33.75 1.52 1.17
CA VAL A 205 -34.73 1.11 2.18
C VAL A 205 -36.02 0.68 1.51
N THR A 206 -36.46 -0.55 1.73
CA THR A 206 -37.77 -1.03 1.24
C THR A 206 -38.92 -0.51 2.09
N ASN A 207 -39.93 0.07 1.45
CA ASN A 207 -41.11 0.64 2.12
C ASN A 207 -42.36 -0.17 1.74
N GLN A 208 -42.76 -1.11 2.59
CA GLN A 208 -43.77 -2.13 2.23
C GLN A 208 -45.10 -1.53 1.81
N ASN A 209 -45.61 -0.57 2.59
CA ASN A 209 -46.92 0.01 2.36
C ASN A 209 -46.87 1.09 1.26
N SER A 210 -45.70 1.69 1.02
CA SER A 210 -45.48 2.66 -0.04
C SER A 210 -45.07 2.04 -1.38
N GLN A 211 -44.91 0.71 -1.46
CA GLN A 211 -44.55 -0.01 -2.70
C GLN A 211 -43.32 0.60 -3.39
N SER A 212 -42.33 1.01 -2.60
CA SER A 212 -41.16 1.73 -3.10
C SER A 212 -39.89 1.39 -2.33
N VAL A 213 -38.75 1.76 -2.91
CA VAL A 213 -37.44 1.79 -2.25
C VAL A 213 -37.00 3.25 -2.14
N SER A 214 -36.73 3.72 -0.92
CA SER A 214 -36.10 5.03 -0.69
C SER A 214 -34.58 4.91 -0.85
N VAL A 215 -33.97 5.88 -1.54
CA VAL A 215 -32.52 5.98 -1.70
C VAL A 215 -32.04 7.18 -0.90
N ILE A 216 -31.18 6.93 0.08
CA ILE A 216 -30.62 7.92 1.00
C ILE A 216 -29.17 8.18 0.60
N ASP A 217 -28.80 9.44 0.43
CA ASP A 217 -27.40 9.87 0.36
C ASP A 217 -26.81 9.86 1.78
N THR A 218 -25.76 9.08 1.99
CA THR A 218 -25.18 8.84 3.33
C THR A 218 -24.34 10.02 3.83
N ALA A 219 -23.79 10.84 2.93
CA ALA A 219 -23.03 12.02 3.32
C ALA A 219 -23.95 13.08 3.94
N THR A 220 -25.12 13.29 3.35
CA THR A 220 -26.09 14.33 3.73
C THR A 220 -27.23 13.80 4.61
N ASN A 221 -27.42 12.49 4.70
CA ASN A 221 -28.57 11.84 5.36
C ASN A 221 -29.92 12.32 4.78
N THR A 222 -30.01 12.47 3.46
CA THR A 222 -31.24 12.92 2.78
C THR A 222 -31.71 11.90 1.75
N VAL A 223 -33.04 11.79 1.57
CA VAL A 223 -33.60 10.94 0.50
C VAL A 223 -33.44 11.64 -0.84
N THR A 224 -32.66 11.05 -1.74
CA THR A 224 -32.37 11.59 -3.08
C THR A 224 -33.25 10.99 -4.17
N ALA A 225 -33.80 9.79 -3.95
CA ALA A 225 -34.75 9.17 -4.86
C ALA A 225 -35.75 8.27 -4.12
N THR A 226 -36.90 8.03 -4.75
CA THR A 226 -37.88 7.02 -4.33
C THR A 226 -38.28 6.21 -5.56
N VAL A 227 -37.87 4.94 -5.58
CA VAL A 227 -38.04 4.04 -6.72
C VAL A 227 -39.29 3.21 -6.51
N ALA A 228 -40.27 3.30 -7.42
CA ALA A 228 -41.44 2.43 -7.37
C ALA A 228 -41.02 0.98 -7.71
N VAL A 229 -41.48 0.01 -6.91
CA VAL A 229 -41.20 -1.42 -7.08
C VAL A 229 -42.50 -2.22 -7.00
N GLY A 230 -42.40 -3.56 -6.98
CA GLY A 230 -43.57 -4.43 -6.88
C GLY A 230 -44.33 -4.35 -5.54
N PHE A 231 -45.35 -5.19 -5.40
CA PHE A 231 -46.24 -5.17 -4.24
C PHE A 231 -45.59 -5.72 -2.96
N GLY A 232 -45.61 -4.90 -1.91
CA GLY A 232 -45.12 -5.27 -0.58
C GLY A 232 -43.61 -5.52 -0.56
N PRO A 233 -42.76 -4.55 -0.94
CA PRO A 233 -41.31 -4.74 -0.87
C PRO A 233 -40.87 -5.01 0.57
N PHE A 234 -40.00 -5.99 0.74
CA PHE A 234 -39.61 -6.52 2.05
C PHE A 234 -38.09 -6.55 2.22
N GLY A 235 -37.41 -7.46 1.53
CA GLY A 235 -35.96 -7.57 1.53
C GLY A 235 -35.32 -6.69 0.47
N ILE A 236 -34.06 -6.31 0.70
CA ILE A 236 -33.21 -5.70 -0.30
C ILE A 236 -31.77 -6.17 -0.14
N SER A 237 -31.13 -6.48 -1.25
CA SER A 237 -29.71 -6.86 -1.32
C SER A 237 -29.05 -6.17 -2.52
N LEU A 238 -27.76 -5.85 -2.40
CA LEU A 238 -26.98 -5.17 -3.44
C LEU A 238 -25.98 -6.15 -4.07
N SER A 239 -25.69 -5.97 -5.35
CA SER A 239 -24.57 -6.68 -5.98
C SER A 239 -23.24 -6.22 -5.38
N PRO A 240 -22.19 -7.08 -5.35
CA PRO A 240 -20.89 -6.73 -4.77
C PRO A 240 -20.23 -5.50 -5.39
N ASP A 241 -20.47 -5.23 -6.67
CA ASP A 241 -20.01 -4.04 -7.40
C ASP A 241 -20.90 -2.80 -7.15
N GLY A 242 -22.00 -2.95 -6.43
CA GLY A 242 -22.98 -1.90 -6.14
C GLY A 242 -23.83 -1.45 -7.33
N SER A 243 -23.69 -2.06 -8.51
CA SER A 243 -24.39 -1.62 -9.74
C SER A 243 -25.89 -1.94 -9.76
N ARG A 244 -26.33 -2.93 -8.97
CA ARG A 244 -27.72 -3.38 -8.92
C ARG A 244 -28.21 -3.59 -7.49
N ALA A 245 -29.48 -3.27 -7.26
CA ALA A 245 -30.22 -3.64 -6.06
C ALA A 245 -31.37 -4.60 -6.41
N TYR A 246 -31.62 -5.57 -5.55
CA TYR A 246 -32.65 -6.59 -5.71
C TYR A 246 -33.64 -6.45 -4.57
N ALA A 247 -34.85 -5.99 -4.86
CA ALA A 247 -35.92 -5.81 -3.88
C ALA A 247 -36.96 -6.93 -4.00
N SER A 248 -37.11 -7.74 -2.95
CA SER A 248 -38.12 -8.79 -2.90
C SER A 248 -39.49 -8.22 -2.57
N ASN A 249 -40.49 -8.56 -3.38
CA ASN A 249 -41.86 -8.07 -3.29
C ASN A 249 -42.74 -9.17 -2.71
N ASN A 250 -42.85 -9.21 -1.38
CA ASN A 250 -43.41 -10.36 -0.65
C ASN A 250 -44.87 -10.65 -1.03
N SER A 251 -45.64 -9.61 -1.35
CA SER A 251 -47.07 -9.73 -1.71
C SER A 251 -47.26 -9.89 -3.23
N GLY A 252 -46.21 -9.63 -4.01
CA GLY A 252 -46.23 -9.71 -5.48
C GLY A 252 -45.47 -10.90 -6.06
N SER A 253 -44.98 -11.82 -5.21
CA SER A 253 -44.21 -13.02 -5.61
C SER A 253 -43.15 -12.76 -6.68
N SER A 254 -42.38 -11.68 -6.50
CA SER A 254 -41.40 -11.21 -7.48
C SER A 254 -40.21 -10.52 -6.82
N VAL A 255 -39.15 -10.32 -7.59
CA VAL A 255 -38.01 -9.47 -7.25
C VAL A 255 -37.87 -8.36 -8.29
N SER A 256 -37.84 -7.12 -7.84
CA SER A 256 -37.52 -5.97 -8.69
C SER A 256 -36.01 -5.76 -8.73
N VAL A 257 -35.44 -5.69 -9.95
CA VAL A 257 -34.02 -5.39 -10.19
C VAL A 257 -33.90 -3.90 -10.48
N ILE A 258 -33.13 -3.18 -9.67
CA ILE A 258 -32.94 -1.74 -9.73
C ILE A 258 -31.51 -1.46 -10.19
N ASP A 259 -31.35 -0.65 -11.23
CA ASP A 259 -30.07 -0.06 -11.60
C ASP A 259 -29.77 1.11 -10.65
N THR A 260 -28.66 1.03 -9.92
CA THR A 260 -28.34 1.99 -8.85
C THR A 260 -27.81 3.32 -9.38
N ALA A 261 -27.24 3.34 -10.58
CA ALA A 261 -26.77 4.58 -11.21
C ALA A 261 -27.96 5.47 -11.60
N THR A 262 -29.00 4.88 -12.17
CA THR A 262 -30.19 5.57 -12.67
C THR A 262 -31.36 5.60 -11.70
N ASN A 263 -31.34 4.77 -10.64
CA ASN A 263 -32.45 4.55 -9.72
C ASN A 263 -33.74 4.10 -10.43
N THR A 264 -33.63 3.20 -11.41
CA THR A 264 -34.76 2.70 -12.19
C THR A 264 -34.88 1.17 -12.11
N VAL A 265 -36.11 0.65 -12.15
CA VAL A 265 -36.34 -0.80 -12.24
C VAL A 265 -36.08 -1.26 -13.68
N THR A 266 -35.10 -2.13 -13.86
CA THR A 266 -34.71 -2.68 -15.16
C THR A 266 -35.34 -4.04 -15.47
N ALA A 267 -35.72 -4.78 -14.43
CA ALA A 267 -36.42 -6.06 -14.56
C ALA A 267 -37.32 -6.34 -13.35
N THR A 268 -38.33 -7.19 -13.55
CA THR A 268 -39.12 -7.79 -12.46
C THR A 268 -39.19 -9.29 -12.70
N VAL A 269 -38.62 -10.06 -11.79
CA VAL A 269 -38.43 -11.51 -11.92
C VAL A 269 -39.45 -12.22 -11.04
N GLY A 270 -40.27 -13.10 -11.60
CA GLY A 270 -41.20 -13.91 -10.81
C GLY A 270 -40.46 -14.97 -9.99
N VAL A 271 -40.83 -15.13 -8.72
CA VAL A 271 -40.30 -16.13 -7.79
C VAL A 271 -41.45 -16.85 -7.06
N GLY A 272 -41.13 -17.69 -6.07
CA GLY A 272 -42.15 -18.32 -5.23
C GLY A 272 -42.95 -17.33 -4.37
N SER A 273 -43.92 -17.86 -3.62
CA SER A 273 -44.83 -17.10 -2.77
C SER A 273 -44.16 -16.60 -1.49
N GLY A 274 -44.39 -15.33 -1.18
CA GLY A 274 -43.85 -14.69 0.02
C GLY A 274 -42.33 -14.56 0.03
N PRO A 275 -41.70 -13.94 -0.99
CA PRO A 275 -40.26 -13.68 -0.95
C PRO A 275 -39.95 -12.67 0.16
N PHE A 276 -39.20 -13.09 1.18
CA PHE A 276 -38.83 -12.26 2.33
C PHE A 276 -37.42 -11.69 2.17
N GLY A 277 -36.40 -12.30 2.79
CA GLY A 277 -35.02 -11.91 2.57
C GLY A 277 -34.56 -12.13 1.13
N SER A 278 -33.43 -11.56 0.78
CA SER A 278 -32.66 -11.90 -0.41
C SER A 278 -31.18 -11.69 -0.10
N ALA A 279 -30.32 -12.44 -0.77
CA ALA A 279 -28.88 -12.21 -0.74
C ALA A 279 -28.28 -12.49 -2.11
N VAL A 280 -27.29 -11.69 -2.50
CA VAL A 280 -26.48 -11.91 -3.70
C VAL A 280 -25.26 -12.74 -3.31
N THR A 281 -24.87 -13.69 -4.15
CA THR A 281 -23.63 -14.46 -3.95
C THR A 281 -22.41 -13.52 -3.97
N PRO A 282 -21.32 -13.84 -3.25
CA PRO A 282 -20.14 -12.97 -3.18
C PRO A 282 -19.48 -12.65 -4.53
N ASP A 283 -19.62 -13.54 -5.52
CA ASP A 283 -19.17 -13.35 -6.90
C ASP A 283 -20.13 -12.49 -7.75
N GLY A 284 -21.31 -12.14 -7.22
CA GLY A 284 -22.33 -11.37 -7.90
C GLY A 284 -23.14 -12.16 -8.94
N ALA A 285 -22.89 -13.45 -9.13
CA ALA A 285 -23.47 -14.23 -10.22
C ALA A 285 -24.93 -14.63 -9.99
N SER A 286 -25.37 -14.74 -8.73
CA SER A 286 -26.72 -15.23 -8.40
C SER A 286 -27.36 -14.52 -7.22
N VAL A 287 -28.69 -14.46 -7.20
CA VAL A 287 -29.50 -13.97 -6.07
C VAL A 287 -30.35 -15.11 -5.54
N TYR A 288 -30.26 -15.37 -4.24
CA TYR A 288 -31.06 -16.39 -3.58
C TYR A 288 -32.18 -15.72 -2.78
N VAL A 289 -33.40 -16.23 -2.95
CA VAL A 289 -34.63 -15.61 -2.44
C VAL A 289 -35.47 -16.66 -1.71
N PRO A 290 -35.45 -16.66 -0.36
CA PRO A 290 -36.37 -17.43 0.46
C PRO A 290 -37.84 -17.09 0.21
N ASN A 291 -38.62 -18.08 -0.19
CA ASN A 291 -40.06 -18.02 -0.42
C ASN A 291 -40.78 -18.63 0.78
N GLY A 292 -41.13 -17.78 1.75
CA GLY A 292 -41.60 -18.23 3.06
C GLY A 292 -42.88 -19.08 2.99
N TYR A 293 -43.84 -18.73 2.14
CA TYR A 293 -45.10 -19.48 2.07
C TYR A 293 -44.97 -20.83 1.35
N ASP A 294 -43.90 -21.03 0.58
CA ASP A 294 -43.68 -22.24 -0.22
C ASP A 294 -42.69 -23.22 0.42
N GLY A 295 -41.88 -22.79 1.39
CA GLY A 295 -40.80 -23.63 1.95
C GLY A 295 -39.64 -23.84 0.96
N THR A 296 -39.41 -22.87 0.07
CA THR A 296 -38.40 -22.98 -1.01
C THR A 296 -37.47 -21.78 -1.06
N VAL A 297 -36.37 -21.91 -1.79
CA VAL A 297 -35.49 -20.80 -2.20
C VAL A 297 -35.42 -20.78 -3.72
N SER A 298 -35.71 -19.63 -4.33
CA SER A 298 -35.49 -19.38 -5.76
C SER A 298 -34.10 -18.80 -6.01
N VAL A 299 -33.41 -19.28 -7.03
CA VAL A 299 -32.09 -18.79 -7.46
C VAL A 299 -32.25 -18.04 -8.77
N ILE A 300 -31.86 -16.77 -8.79
CA ILE A 300 -31.92 -15.89 -9.97
C ILE A 300 -30.50 -15.71 -10.49
N ASP A 301 -30.29 -15.96 -11.78
CA ASP A 301 -29.05 -15.59 -12.47
C ASP A 301 -29.04 -14.08 -12.77
N THR A 302 -27.99 -13.38 -12.32
CA THR A 302 -27.94 -11.91 -12.39
C THR A 302 -27.66 -11.39 -13.79
N ALA A 303 -27.04 -12.20 -14.66
CA ALA A 303 -26.77 -11.81 -16.04
C ALA A 303 -28.05 -11.77 -16.89
N SER A 304 -28.90 -12.79 -16.76
CA SER A 304 -30.13 -12.98 -17.53
C SER A 304 -31.39 -12.47 -16.83
N ASN A 305 -31.33 -12.23 -15.50
CA ASN A 305 -32.49 -11.95 -14.66
C ASN A 305 -33.59 -13.03 -14.75
N THR A 306 -33.18 -14.31 -14.77
CA THR A 306 -34.11 -15.45 -14.83
C THR A 306 -33.89 -16.39 -13.64
N VAL A 307 -34.96 -17.05 -13.20
CA VAL A 307 -34.85 -18.11 -12.17
C VAL A 307 -34.24 -19.35 -12.82
N THR A 308 -33.06 -19.76 -12.35
CA THR A 308 -32.34 -20.94 -12.86
C THR A 308 -32.78 -22.22 -12.16
N THR A 309 -33.09 -22.13 -10.87
CA THR A 309 -33.58 -23.25 -10.07
C THR A 309 -34.42 -22.77 -8.89
N THR A 310 -35.24 -23.66 -8.35
CA THR A 310 -35.93 -23.49 -7.08
C THR A 310 -35.88 -24.81 -6.35
N PHE A 311 -35.45 -24.78 -5.08
CA PHE A 311 -35.26 -25.98 -4.27
C PHE A 311 -35.87 -25.81 -2.89
N THR A 312 -36.19 -26.92 -2.24
CA THR A 312 -36.83 -26.96 -0.93
C THR A 312 -35.82 -26.81 0.19
N VAL A 313 -36.20 -26.07 1.23
CA VAL A 313 -35.48 -25.93 2.50
C VAL A 313 -36.45 -26.27 3.65
N GLY A 314 -36.27 -25.70 4.85
CA GLY A 314 -37.24 -25.84 5.94
C GLY A 314 -38.54 -25.06 5.69
N THR A 315 -39.41 -25.09 6.69
CA THR A 315 -40.71 -24.42 6.64
C THR A 315 -40.57 -22.93 6.98
N PHE A 316 -41.21 -22.09 6.16
CA PHE A 316 -41.16 -20.63 6.30
C PHE A 316 -39.74 -20.05 6.28
N PRO A 317 -38.94 -20.29 5.22
CA PRO A 317 -37.61 -19.72 5.10
C PRO A 317 -37.72 -18.20 4.96
N TYR A 318 -37.01 -17.47 5.82
CA TYR A 318 -37.26 -16.05 6.03
C TYR A 318 -36.08 -15.15 5.70
N ALA A 319 -34.88 -15.54 6.16
CA ALA A 319 -33.65 -14.80 5.94
C ALA A 319 -32.57 -15.73 5.41
N ILE A 320 -31.62 -15.16 4.68
CA ILE A 320 -30.50 -15.88 4.08
C ILE A 320 -29.22 -15.03 4.18
N GLY A 321 -28.09 -15.70 4.38
CA GLY A 321 -26.76 -15.10 4.30
C GLY A 321 -25.76 -16.09 3.71
N PHE A 322 -24.70 -15.59 3.07
CA PHE A 322 -23.65 -16.44 2.49
C PHE A 322 -22.41 -16.44 3.38
N LYS A 323 -21.90 -17.63 3.64
CA LYS A 323 -20.48 -17.84 3.91
C LYS A 323 -19.75 -17.71 2.58
N PRO A 324 -18.86 -16.71 2.42
CA PRO A 324 -18.02 -16.64 1.24
C PRO A 324 -17.31 -17.97 1.01
N ALA A 325 -17.11 -18.32 -0.26
CA ALA A 325 -16.16 -19.37 -0.61
C ALA A 325 -14.88 -19.12 0.20
N SER A 326 -14.30 -20.14 0.83
CA SER A 326 -12.98 -19.99 1.45
C SER A 326 -12.06 -19.41 0.39
N SER A 327 -11.69 -18.14 0.53
CA SER A 327 -10.72 -17.52 -0.36
C SER A 327 -9.45 -18.33 -0.18
N VAL A 328 -8.89 -18.79 -1.29
CA VAL A 328 -7.49 -19.25 -1.28
C VAL A 328 -6.70 -18.13 -0.60
N PRO A 329 -5.87 -18.42 0.43
CA PRO A 329 -5.04 -17.40 1.04
C PRO A 329 -4.35 -16.59 -0.07
N SER A 330 -4.52 -15.27 -0.06
CA SER A 330 -3.89 -14.36 -1.02
C SER A 330 -2.68 -13.69 -0.37
N ALA A 331 -1.73 -13.28 -1.19
CA ALA A 331 -0.76 -12.30 -0.74
C ALA A 331 -1.45 -10.93 -0.61
N ASP A 332 -0.83 -10.01 0.11
CA ASP A 332 -1.24 -8.61 0.16
C ASP A 332 0.04 -7.79 0.23
N LEU A 333 0.55 -7.42 -0.93
CA LEU A 333 1.77 -6.62 -0.99
C LEU A 333 1.44 -5.18 -0.61
N ALA A 334 2.43 -4.45 -0.13
CA ALA A 334 2.32 -3.03 0.09
C ALA A 334 3.66 -2.37 -0.22
N SER A 335 3.59 -1.18 -0.81
CA SER A 335 4.75 -0.42 -1.27
C SER A 335 4.88 0.88 -0.50
N THR A 336 6.04 1.12 0.11
CA THR A 336 6.38 2.40 0.74
C THR A 336 7.73 2.88 0.24
N VAL A 337 7.84 4.17 -0.07
CA VAL A 337 9.10 4.79 -0.52
C VAL A 337 9.47 5.89 0.47
N THR A 338 10.72 5.90 0.90
CA THR A 338 11.29 6.95 1.74
C THR A 338 12.59 7.45 1.13
N ASP A 339 13.04 8.63 1.51
CA ASP A 339 14.25 9.29 1.04
C ASP A 339 15.19 9.69 2.18
N SER A 340 16.39 10.18 1.83
CA SER A 340 17.27 10.93 2.72
C SER A 340 16.56 12.19 3.24
N ALA A 341 17.15 12.86 4.25
CA ALA A 341 16.61 14.11 4.76
C ALA A 341 16.49 15.18 3.65
N ASP A 342 15.30 15.76 3.50
CA ASP A 342 14.98 16.86 2.57
C ASP A 342 15.18 18.22 3.29
N PRO A 343 15.77 19.25 2.64
CA PRO A 343 16.24 19.28 1.25
C PRO A 343 17.66 18.76 1.05
N VAL A 344 17.93 18.22 -0.13
CA VAL A 344 19.27 17.74 -0.52
C VAL A 344 19.96 18.79 -1.41
N PRO A 345 21.22 19.16 -1.14
CA PRO A 345 22.01 20.01 -2.03
C PRO A 345 22.18 19.40 -3.43
N LEU A 346 22.33 20.25 -4.44
CA LEU A 346 22.71 19.82 -5.79
C LEU A 346 24.13 19.21 -5.76
N GLY A 347 24.30 18.04 -6.39
CA GLY A 347 25.56 17.27 -6.40
C GLY A 347 25.66 16.23 -5.28
N ASP A 348 24.97 16.42 -4.15
CA ASP A 348 25.06 15.47 -3.04
C ASP A 348 24.28 14.17 -3.31
N ALA A 349 24.84 13.05 -2.86
CA ALA A 349 24.19 11.75 -2.98
C ALA A 349 22.87 11.68 -2.19
N LEU A 350 21.79 11.35 -2.88
CA LEU A 350 20.45 11.11 -2.33
C LEU A 350 20.16 9.60 -2.35
N THR A 351 19.62 9.06 -1.25
CA THR A 351 19.23 7.65 -1.18
C THR A 351 17.72 7.51 -1.05
N TYR A 352 17.12 6.73 -1.94
CA TYR A 352 15.75 6.26 -1.82
C TYR A 352 15.72 4.82 -1.30
N THR A 353 14.79 4.53 -0.38
CA THR A 353 14.50 3.18 0.09
C THR A 353 13.07 2.80 -0.27
N HIS A 354 12.90 1.80 -1.13
CA HIS A 354 11.60 1.19 -1.44
C HIS A 354 11.42 -0.08 -0.62
N THR A 355 10.43 -0.08 0.27
CA THR A 355 10.09 -1.24 1.10
C THR A 355 8.84 -1.92 0.54
N VAL A 356 8.97 -3.22 0.24
CA VAL A 356 7.89 -4.11 -0.17
C VAL A 356 7.57 -5.03 1.00
N THR A 357 6.34 -4.98 1.51
CA THR A 357 5.87 -5.81 2.63
C THR A 357 4.75 -6.72 2.18
N ASN A 358 4.69 -7.95 2.69
CA ASN A 358 3.54 -8.83 2.51
C ASN A 358 2.69 -8.91 3.79
N ASN A 359 1.59 -8.18 3.82
CA ASN A 359 0.63 -8.16 4.93
C ASN A 359 -0.38 -9.32 4.85
N GLY A 360 -0.37 -10.08 3.76
CA GLY A 360 -1.38 -11.09 3.45
C GLY A 360 -1.04 -12.45 4.05
N PRO A 361 -2.05 -13.30 4.33
CA PRO A 361 -1.85 -14.60 4.96
C PRO A 361 -1.10 -15.61 4.08
N ALA A 362 -0.98 -15.39 2.77
CA ALA A 362 -0.22 -16.26 1.87
C ALA A 362 1.17 -15.71 1.55
N THR A 363 2.11 -16.62 1.30
CA THR A 363 3.44 -16.29 0.77
C THR A 363 3.34 -15.75 -0.65
N ALA A 364 3.85 -14.55 -0.89
CA ALA A 364 4.02 -14.00 -2.24
C ALA A 364 5.18 -14.71 -2.96
N THR A 365 5.03 -14.96 -4.26
CA THR A 365 6.05 -15.63 -5.09
C THR A 365 6.32 -14.82 -6.35
N SER A 366 7.55 -14.90 -6.87
CA SER A 366 8.00 -14.09 -8.01
C SER A 366 7.77 -12.59 -7.77
N THR A 367 8.00 -12.15 -6.54
CA THR A 367 7.83 -10.75 -6.13
C THR A 367 8.84 -9.88 -6.86
N THR A 368 8.37 -8.76 -7.40
CA THR A 368 9.18 -7.78 -8.12
C THR A 368 8.98 -6.41 -7.51
N SER A 369 10.01 -5.57 -7.62
CA SER A 369 9.97 -4.16 -7.27
C SER A 369 10.49 -3.37 -8.47
N THR A 370 9.79 -2.30 -8.81
CA THR A 370 10.19 -1.34 -9.83
C THR A 370 10.15 0.06 -9.21
N LEU A 371 11.32 0.71 -9.14
CA LEU A 371 11.45 2.10 -8.73
C LEU A 371 11.74 2.96 -9.96
N THR A 372 10.94 3.99 -10.20
CA THR A 372 11.15 4.93 -11.32
C THR A 372 11.33 6.34 -10.81
N LEU A 373 12.36 7.01 -11.30
CA LEU A 373 12.63 8.43 -11.01
C LEU A 373 11.99 9.31 -12.09
N SER A 374 11.48 10.47 -11.68
CA SER A 374 10.89 11.48 -12.57
C SER A 374 11.08 12.88 -11.99
N GLY A 375 10.87 13.92 -12.80
CA GLY A 375 11.08 15.30 -12.39
C GLY A 375 12.45 15.82 -12.81
N SER A 376 13.17 16.47 -11.89
CA SER A 376 14.54 16.97 -12.11
C SER A 376 15.49 15.83 -12.49
N SER A 377 16.51 16.15 -13.30
CA SER A 377 17.47 15.16 -13.79
C SER A 377 18.32 14.60 -12.64
N ALA A 378 18.54 13.29 -12.64
CA ALA A 378 19.34 12.58 -11.65
C ALA A 378 20.01 11.35 -12.27
N THR A 379 21.23 11.06 -11.85
CA THR A 379 21.99 9.87 -12.24
C THR A 379 21.81 8.80 -11.18
N ILE A 380 21.56 7.55 -11.58
CA ILE A 380 21.47 6.43 -10.63
C ILE A 380 22.89 5.87 -10.44
N LEU A 381 23.45 6.04 -9.24
CA LEU A 381 24.81 5.58 -8.91
C LEU A 381 24.82 4.09 -8.56
N SER A 382 23.86 3.64 -7.75
CA SER A 382 23.78 2.24 -7.33
C SER A 382 22.36 1.80 -6.99
N ALA A 383 22.13 0.49 -7.04
CA ALA A 383 20.90 -0.15 -6.60
C ALA A 383 21.20 -1.49 -5.94
N THR A 384 20.78 -1.65 -4.69
CA THR A 384 20.95 -2.89 -3.91
C THR A 384 19.62 -3.32 -3.32
N SER A 385 19.45 -4.63 -3.09
CA SER A 385 18.25 -5.16 -2.42
C SER A 385 18.63 -6.07 -1.25
N SER A 386 17.78 -6.12 -0.23
CA SER A 386 17.96 -7.03 0.92
C SER A 386 17.86 -8.51 0.54
N GLN A 387 17.18 -8.81 -0.57
CA GLN A 387 17.07 -10.13 -1.15
C GLN A 387 16.90 -10.06 -2.67
N GLY A 388 17.33 -11.12 -3.35
CA GLY A 388 17.25 -11.23 -4.80
C GLY A 388 18.29 -10.37 -5.51
N SER A 389 17.93 -9.73 -6.62
CA SER A 389 18.85 -8.92 -7.42
C SER A 389 18.16 -7.76 -8.13
N CYS A 390 18.92 -6.71 -8.40
CA CYS A 390 18.47 -5.50 -9.09
C CYS A 390 19.24 -5.27 -10.40
N THR A 391 18.56 -4.63 -11.34
CA THR A 391 19.11 -4.17 -12.62
C THR A 391 18.77 -2.70 -12.81
N ILE A 392 19.77 -1.89 -13.11
CA ILE A 392 19.61 -0.46 -13.39
C ILE A 392 19.36 -0.31 -14.89
N SER A 393 18.23 0.30 -15.24
CA SER A 393 17.83 0.66 -16.60
C SER A 393 17.23 2.06 -16.54
N ALA A 394 18.11 3.05 -16.34
CA ALA A 394 17.73 4.45 -16.07
C ALA A 394 16.63 4.95 -17.03
N PRO A 395 15.59 5.65 -16.52
CA PRO A 395 15.41 6.17 -15.16
C PRO A 395 14.79 5.16 -14.15
N THR A 396 14.78 3.87 -14.49
CA THR A 396 14.10 2.82 -13.72
C THR A 396 15.10 1.81 -13.14
N VAL A 397 14.83 1.36 -11.91
CA VAL A 397 15.49 0.22 -11.28
C VAL A 397 14.48 -0.92 -11.18
N ASN A 398 14.82 -2.09 -11.73
CA ASN A 398 13.98 -3.28 -11.66
C ASN A 398 14.66 -4.35 -10.81
N CYS A 399 13.98 -4.82 -9.77
CA CYS A 399 14.48 -5.83 -8.85
C CYS A 399 13.57 -7.06 -8.82
N THR A 400 14.20 -8.23 -8.84
CA THR A 400 13.53 -9.51 -8.57
C THR A 400 13.78 -9.88 -7.12
N LEU A 401 12.73 -9.85 -6.29
CA LEU A 401 12.82 -10.07 -4.84
C LEU A 401 12.51 -11.53 -4.46
N GLY A 402 11.89 -12.31 -5.35
CA GLY A 402 11.63 -13.74 -5.14
C GLY A 402 10.44 -13.98 -4.20
N THR A 403 10.61 -14.84 -3.20
CA THR A 403 9.53 -15.20 -2.27
C THR A 403 9.49 -14.28 -1.06
N LEU A 404 8.31 -13.82 -0.68
CA LEU A 404 8.09 -13.01 0.52
C LEU A 404 7.03 -13.66 1.41
N ALA A 405 7.45 -14.18 2.57
CA ALA A 405 6.56 -14.84 3.52
C ALA A 405 5.53 -13.86 4.10
N ASN A 406 4.48 -14.40 4.74
CA ASN A 406 3.55 -13.59 5.53
C ASN A 406 4.31 -12.72 6.56
N ALA A 407 3.93 -11.45 6.66
CA ALA A 407 4.52 -10.44 7.53
C ALA A 407 6.02 -10.16 7.29
N ALA A 408 6.60 -10.65 6.19
CA ALA A 408 7.97 -10.34 5.81
C ALA A 408 8.04 -9.08 4.94
N SER A 409 9.20 -8.43 4.93
CA SER A 409 9.51 -7.28 4.09
C SER A 409 10.86 -7.42 3.40
N ALA A 410 10.97 -6.79 2.24
CA ALA A 410 12.20 -6.67 1.47
C ALA A 410 12.42 -5.20 1.12
N THR A 411 13.67 -4.75 1.12
CA THR A 411 14.03 -3.36 0.83
C THR A 411 14.89 -3.29 -0.43
N VAL A 412 14.68 -2.24 -1.21
CA VAL A 412 15.51 -1.84 -2.34
C VAL A 412 16.05 -0.44 -2.05
N THR A 413 17.37 -0.32 -1.99
CA THR A 413 18.07 0.94 -1.74
C THR A 413 18.69 1.42 -3.04
N VAL A 414 18.31 2.63 -3.47
CA VAL A 414 18.79 3.26 -4.70
C VAL A 414 19.45 4.58 -4.35
N THR A 415 20.75 4.69 -4.66
CA THR A 415 21.51 5.92 -4.47
C THR A 415 21.60 6.65 -5.80
N VAL A 416 21.32 7.95 -5.77
CA VAL A 416 21.22 8.82 -6.93
C VAL A 416 22.00 10.10 -6.67
N GLU A 417 22.45 10.74 -7.73
CA GLU A 417 23.10 12.06 -7.71
C GLU A 417 22.24 13.05 -8.51
N PRO A 418 21.67 14.09 -7.87
CA PRO A 418 20.90 15.12 -8.54
C PRO A 418 21.75 15.96 -9.49
N GLN A 419 21.23 16.21 -10.69
CA GLN A 419 21.93 16.94 -11.77
C GLN A 419 21.31 18.32 -12.06
N SER A 420 20.23 18.64 -11.37
CA SER A 420 19.56 19.94 -11.49
C SER A 420 18.69 20.19 -10.27
N THR A 421 18.53 21.46 -9.89
CA THR A 421 17.61 21.89 -8.85
C THR A 421 16.15 21.54 -9.20
N GLY A 422 15.28 21.45 -8.20
CA GLY A 422 13.85 21.22 -8.39
C GLY A 422 13.36 20.05 -7.56
N THR A 423 12.48 19.21 -8.11
CA THR A 423 11.91 18.08 -7.39
C THR A 423 12.16 16.80 -8.15
N ILE A 424 12.74 15.81 -7.48
CA ILE A 424 12.80 14.43 -7.95
C ILE A 424 11.68 13.66 -7.26
N THR A 425 10.91 12.89 -8.03
CA THR A 425 9.88 11.98 -7.52
C THR A 425 10.30 10.54 -7.79
N ALA A 426 10.51 9.77 -6.73
CA ALA A 426 10.72 8.32 -6.81
C ALA A 426 9.40 7.58 -6.60
N THR A 427 8.95 6.84 -7.61
CA THR A 427 7.72 6.03 -7.54
C THR A 427 8.09 4.55 -7.53
N GLY A 428 7.80 3.88 -6.42
CA GLY A 428 7.95 2.44 -6.24
C GLY A 428 6.65 1.73 -6.59
N THR A 429 6.76 0.61 -7.29
CA THR A 429 5.65 -0.31 -7.56
C THR A 429 6.08 -1.74 -7.29
N THR A 430 5.15 -2.59 -6.89
CA THR A 430 5.41 -4.00 -6.62
C THR A 430 4.35 -4.90 -7.21
N ALA A 431 4.74 -6.13 -7.55
CA ALA A 431 3.84 -7.17 -8.04
C ALA A 431 4.34 -8.55 -7.63
N SER A 432 3.43 -9.53 -7.59
CA SER A 432 3.78 -10.95 -7.45
C SER A 432 2.93 -11.81 -8.37
N ALA A 433 3.28 -13.10 -8.48
CA ALA A 433 2.48 -14.09 -9.20
C ALA A 433 1.24 -14.56 -8.41
N VAL A 434 1.16 -14.24 -7.11
CA VAL A 434 0.02 -14.58 -6.25
C VAL A 434 -0.95 -13.41 -6.29
N ALA A 435 -2.26 -13.71 -6.36
CA ALA A 435 -3.29 -12.68 -6.34
C ALA A 435 -3.14 -11.82 -5.07
N ASP A 436 -3.31 -10.52 -5.25
CA ASP A 436 -3.22 -9.51 -4.21
C ASP A 436 -4.63 -9.07 -3.81
N ALA A 437 -4.93 -9.06 -2.51
CA ALA A 437 -6.24 -8.67 -2.01
C ALA A 437 -6.48 -7.15 -2.08
N THR A 438 -5.44 -6.32 -1.99
CA THR A 438 -5.59 -4.86 -1.94
C THR A 438 -4.66 -4.12 -2.90
N PRO A 439 -4.67 -4.40 -4.22
CA PRO A 439 -3.67 -3.91 -5.17
C PRO A 439 -3.51 -2.39 -5.26
N GLY A 440 -4.41 -1.60 -4.67
CA GLY A 440 -4.29 -0.14 -4.57
C GLY A 440 -3.13 0.35 -3.68
N ASN A 441 -2.58 -0.49 -2.79
CA ASN A 441 -1.42 -0.17 -1.95
C ASN A 441 -0.06 -0.63 -2.56
N ASN A 442 -0.08 -1.18 -3.78
CA ASN A 442 1.12 -1.69 -4.46
C ASN A 442 1.97 -0.62 -5.13
N SER A 443 1.70 0.66 -4.84
CA SER A 443 2.51 1.78 -5.26
C SER A 443 2.70 2.78 -4.13
N GLY A 444 3.89 3.34 -4.03
CA GLY A 444 4.21 4.47 -3.16
C GLY A 444 5.10 5.45 -3.90
N ALA A 445 5.02 6.73 -3.56
CA ALA A 445 5.87 7.75 -4.15
C ALA A 445 6.42 8.67 -3.07
N GLN A 446 7.66 9.13 -3.26
CA GLN A 446 8.32 10.10 -2.41
C GLN A 446 8.89 11.23 -3.27
N ASN A 447 8.66 12.47 -2.85
CA ASN A 447 9.19 13.66 -3.49
C ASN A 447 10.35 14.19 -2.64
N THR A 448 11.46 14.50 -3.28
CA THR A 448 12.62 15.13 -2.65
C THR A 448 12.94 16.44 -3.35
N THR A 449 13.15 17.49 -2.57
CA THR A 449 13.54 18.82 -3.04
C THR A 449 15.05 18.92 -3.15
N ILE A 450 15.52 19.31 -4.35
CA ILE A 450 16.93 19.58 -4.65
C ILE A 450 17.15 21.08 -4.66
N ALA A 451 17.95 21.55 -3.71
CA ALA A 451 18.22 22.96 -3.50
C ALA A 451 19.60 23.35 -4.04
N ASN A 452 19.72 24.59 -4.54
CA ASN A 452 21.02 25.19 -4.85
C ASN A 452 21.70 25.69 -3.56
N SER A 453 21.91 24.80 -2.59
CA SER A 453 22.44 25.16 -1.27
C SER A 453 23.90 25.65 -1.36
N HIS A 454 24.66 25.13 -2.32
CA HIS A 454 26.00 25.61 -2.64
C HIS A 454 26.00 27.00 -3.30
N GLY A 455 24.88 27.44 -3.89
CA GLY A 455 24.81 28.73 -4.56
C GLY A 455 25.50 28.77 -5.93
N CYS A 456 25.64 27.60 -6.58
CA CYS A 456 26.30 27.44 -7.87
C CYS A 456 25.85 28.51 -8.88
N THR A 457 26.79 29.28 -9.41
CA THR A 457 26.62 30.23 -10.51
C THR A 457 26.94 29.58 -11.86
N ILE A 458 27.84 28.59 -11.84
CA ILE A 458 28.23 27.77 -13.00
C ILE A 458 28.04 26.31 -12.59
N THR A 459 27.41 25.51 -13.46
CA THR A 459 27.13 24.10 -13.17
C THR A 459 27.47 23.24 -14.38
N GLY A 460 28.25 22.18 -14.15
CA GLY A 460 28.54 21.14 -15.13
C GLY A 460 27.40 20.14 -15.28
N THR A 461 27.76 18.96 -15.76
CA THR A 461 26.95 17.78 -16.00
C THR A 461 27.61 16.58 -15.30
N PRO A 462 26.98 15.41 -15.21
CA PRO A 462 27.63 14.23 -14.59
C PRO A 462 28.64 13.53 -15.52
N GLY A 463 29.16 14.22 -16.53
CA GLY A 463 30.18 13.69 -17.41
C GLY A 463 31.32 14.70 -17.51
N ASN A 464 32.47 14.25 -18.01
CA ASN A 464 33.68 15.05 -18.06
C ASN A 464 33.48 16.41 -18.75
N ASP A 465 33.51 17.47 -17.96
CA ASP A 465 33.27 18.83 -18.40
C ASP A 465 34.54 19.68 -18.44
N THR A 466 34.44 20.82 -19.11
CA THR A 466 35.45 21.88 -19.06
C THR A 466 34.77 23.17 -18.67
N LEU A 467 34.94 23.56 -17.41
CA LEU A 467 34.29 24.71 -16.79
C LEU A 467 35.31 25.83 -16.62
N ASN A 468 34.93 27.04 -17.02
CA ASN A 468 35.74 28.24 -16.82
C ASN A 468 34.87 29.29 -16.13
N GLY A 469 35.31 29.77 -14.99
CA GLY A 469 34.75 30.92 -14.33
C GLY A 469 35.06 32.22 -15.06
N THR A 470 34.68 33.31 -14.42
CA THR A 470 34.69 34.64 -15.00
C THR A 470 35.84 35.47 -14.43
N SER A 471 35.68 36.78 -14.39
CA SER A 471 36.64 37.69 -13.75
C SER A 471 36.12 38.23 -12.42
N GLY A 472 35.07 37.63 -11.88
CA GLY A 472 34.53 37.95 -10.57
C GLY A 472 34.19 36.67 -9.83
N ASN A 473 33.83 36.82 -8.56
CA ASN A 473 33.60 35.71 -7.63
C ASN A 473 32.51 34.75 -8.13
N ASP A 474 32.92 33.54 -8.48
CA ASP A 474 32.06 32.48 -8.98
C ASP A 474 31.89 31.34 -7.97
N VAL A 475 30.76 30.64 -8.08
CA VAL A 475 30.57 29.34 -7.41
C VAL A 475 30.39 28.30 -8.51
N ILE A 476 31.39 27.44 -8.70
CA ILE A 476 31.43 26.45 -9.77
C ILE A 476 31.13 25.08 -9.20
N CYS A 477 30.14 24.38 -9.76
CA CYS A 477 29.78 23.02 -9.36
C CYS A 477 29.94 22.05 -10.55
N GLY A 478 30.96 21.18 -10.52
CA GLY A 478 31.27 20.21 -11.59
C GLY A 478 30.23 19.11 -11.72
N LEU A 479 29.83 18.55 -10.57
CA LEU A 479 28.96 17.37 -10.40
C LEU A 479 29.76 16.07 -10.59
N GLY A 480 29.27 15.12 -11.37
CA GLY A 480 30.00 13.86 -11.60
C GLY A 480 30.88 13.93 -12.86
N GLY A 481 31.85 13.03 -12.98
CA GLY A 481 32.73 12.96 -14.14
C GLY A 481 34.14 13.47 -13.84
N ASN A 482 35.06 13.32 -14.78
CA ASN A 482 36.43 13.83 -14.63
C ASN A 482 36.51 15.22 -15.28
N ASP A 483 36.38 16.25 -14.47
CA ASP A 483 36.23 17.62 -14.90
C ASP A 483 37.56 18.36 -15.02
N THR A 484 37.57 19.40 -15.84
CA THR A 484 38.63 20.40 -15.87
C THR A 484 38.04 21.77 -15.55
N ILE A 485 38.37 22.31 -14.39
CA ILE A 485 37.78 23.52 -13.83
C ILE A 485 38.86 24.60 -13.68
N ASN A 486 38.57 25.81 -14.16
CA ASN A 486 39.37 27.01 -13.91
C ASN A 486 38.47 28.08 -13.26
N GLY A 487 38.79 28.56 -12.06
CA GLY A 487 38.04 29.59 -11.33
C GLY A 487 38.16 30.96 -12.02
N GLY A 488 39.38 31.35 -12.36
CA GLY A 488 39.65 32.51 -13.21
C GLY A 488 40.25 33.66 -12.42
N ASN A 489 39.56 34.80 -12.32
CA ASN A 489 39.95 35.83 -11.35
C ASN A 489 38.78 36.10 -10.42
N GLY A 490 39.07 36.38 -9.16
CA GLY A 490 38.04 36.63 -8.16
C GLY A 490 38.24 35.70 -6.98
N THR A 491 37.46 35.88 -5.92
CA THR A 491 37.42 34.89 -4.84
C THR A 491 36.37 33.87 -5.20
N ASP A 492 36.81 32.74 -5.70
CA ASP A 492 35.97 31.69 -6.27
C ASP A 492 35.75 30.54 -5.28
N THR A 493 34.64 29.83 -5.44
CA THR A 493 34.35 28.60 -4.70
C THR A 493 34.06 27.48 -5.68
N VAL A 494 34.88 26.42 -5.69
CA VAL A 494 34.73 25.28 -6.60
C VAL A 494 34.28 24.05 -5.80
N HIS A 495 33.28 23.35 -6.32
CA HIS A 495 32.80 22.04 -5.88
C HIS A 495 32.86 21.10 -7.09
N ALA A 496 33.97 20.42 -7.32
CA ALA A 496 34.14 19.62 -8.54
C ALA A 496 33.24 18.39 -8.53
N GLY A 497 33.22 17.62 -7.44
CA GLY A 497 32.17 16.64 -7.15
C GLY A 497 32.71 15.21 -7.14
N THR A 498 32.26 14.32 -8.03
CA THR A 498 32.78 12.94 -8.06
C THR A 498 33.48 12.63 -9.37
N GLY A 499 34.61 11.95 -9.33
CA GLY A 499 35.45 11.65 -10.48
C GLY A 499 36.85 12.20 -10.26
N ASN A 500 37.76 11.96 -11.21
CA ASN A 500 39.15 12.42 -11.09
C ASN A 500 39.29 13.79 -11.77
N ASP A 501 39.23 14.83 -10.99
CA ASP A 501 39.10 16.21 -11.41
C ASP A 501 40.44 16.94 -11.52
N LYS A 502 40.46 17.97 -12.37
CA LYS A 502 41.58 18.90 -12.50
C LYS A 502 41.10 20.32 -12.25
N ILE A 503 41.56 20.94 -11.19
CA ILE A 503 41.09 22.23 -10.70
C ILE A 503 42.25 23.24 -10.66
N ASP A 504 41.98 24.45 -11.12
CA ASP A 504 42.86 25.62 -11.04
C ASP A 504 42.04 26.81 -10.51
N GLY A 505 42.27 27.26 -9.27
CA GLY A 505 41.55 28.38 -8.65
C GLY A 505 41.75 29.68 -9.44
N GLY A 506 43.00 29.99 -9.78
CA GLY A 506 43.34 31.06 -10.68
C GLY A 506 44.02 32.22 -9.96
N ASN A 507 43.35 33.37 -9.83
CA ASN A 507 43.89 34.53 -9.12
C ASN A 507 42.93 34.98 -8.04
N ASN A 508 43.50 35.47 -6.93
CA ASN A 508 42.87 35.84 -5.67
C ASN A 508 42.60 34.62 -4.77
N ASP A 509 42.10 34.91 -3.56
CA ASP A 509 41.94 33.91 -2.50
C ASP A 509 40.73 33.03 -2.83
N ASP A 510 40.94 31.75 -3.11
CA ASP A 510 39.93 30.79 -3.57
C ASP A 510 39.60 29.70 -2.54
N THR A 511 38.49 28.99 -2.73
CA THR A 511 38.09 27.83 -1.93
C THR A 511 37.72 26.67 -2.85
N LEU A 512 38.52 25.61 -2.87
CA LEU A 512 38.45 24.53 -3.85
C LEU A 512 38.14 23.20 -3.15
N HIS A 513 36.96 22.64 -3.40
CA HIS A 513 36.55 21.30 -3.01
C HIS A 513 36.58 20.39 -4.25
N SER A 514 37.50 19.42 -4.30
CA SER A 514 37.56 18.49 -5.44
C SER A 514 36.57 17.35 -5.29
N GLY A 515 36.41 16.81 -4.09
CA GLY A 515 35.33 15.86 -3.80
C GLY A 515 35.83 14.41 -3.79
N ALA A 516 35.15 13.48 -4.45
CA ALA A 516 35.56 12.07 -4.40
C ALA A 516 36.25 11.64 -5.71
N GLY A 517 37.50 11.19 -5.64
CA GLY A 517 38.29 10.77 -6.80
C GLY A 517 39.78 10.92 -6.54
N ASP A 518 40.63 10.55 -7.50
CA ASP A 518 42.05 10.93 -7.40
C ASP A 518 42.26 12.25 -8.18
N ASP A 519 42.35 13.37 -7.46
CA ASP A 519 42.22 14.72 -8.02
C ASP A 519 43.56 15.45 -8.17
N ILE A 520 43.57 16.47 -9.05
CA ILE A 520 44.69 17.40 -9.24
C ILE A 520 44.20 18.82 -8.97
N ILE A 521 44.72 19.47 -7.94
CA ILE A 521 44.25 20.78 -7.48
C ILE A 521 45.40 21.78 -7.48
N SER A 522 45.16 22.96 -8.05
CA SER A 522 46.06 24.11 -8.03
C SER A 522 45.29 25.31 -7.47
N GLY A 523 45.78 25.91 -6.38
CA GLY A 523 45.18 27.14 -5.83
C GLY A 523 45.33 28.32 -6.80
N GLY A 524 46.50 28.43 -7.43
CA GLY A 524 46.83 29.57 -8.27
C GLY A 524 47.49 30.68 -7.44
N ASN A 525 47.25 31.94 -7.78
CA ASN A 525 47.80 33.08 -7.06
C ASN A 525 46.82 33.56 -5.99
N GLY A 526 47.12 33.39 -4.71
CA GLY A 526 46.22 33.86 -3.65
C GLY A 526 46.51 33.16 -2.33
N ALA A 527 45.77 33.55 -1.30
CA ALA A 527 45.68 32.76 -0.07
C ALA A 527 44.49 31.80 -0.21
N ASP A 528 44.76 30.59 -0.72
CA ASP A 528 43.71 29.64 -1.10
C ASP A 528 43.43 28.60 0.00
N HIS A 529 42.21 28.05 -0.03
CA HIS A 529 41.85 26.85 0.72
C HIS A 529 41.56 25.72 -0.26
N LEU A 530 42.33 24.63 -0.16
CA LEU A 530 42.16 23.46 -1.02
C LEU A 530 41.72 22.27 -0.15
N TYR A 531 40.70 21.56 -0.62
CA TYR A 531 40.10 20.39 0.00
C TYR A 531 40.04 19.27 -1.04
N GLY A 532 40.96 18.30 -0.94
CA GLY A 532 40.98 17.09 -1.78
C GLY A 532 39.81 16.15 -1.53
N GLU A 533 39.35 16.11 -0.28
CA GLU A 533 38.27 15.19 0.13
C GLU A 533 38.66 13.73 -0.21
N ALA A 534 37.73 12.86 -0.60
CA ALA A 534 38.01 11.42 -0.59
C ALA A 534 38.81 10.95 -1.82
N GLY A 535 40.06 10.52 -1.65
CA GLY A 535 40.93 10.31 -2.82
C GLY A 535 42.34 9.87 -2.53
N ASN A 536 43.17 9.78 -3.58
CA ASN A 536 44.60 10.04 -3.42
C ASN A 536 44.91 11.27 -4.26
N ASP A 537 45.08 12.40 -3.60
CA ASP A 537 45.08 13.68 -4.29
C ASP A 537 46.48 14.25 -4.49
N THR A 538 46.60 15.04 -5.56
CA THR A 538 47.81 15.83 -5.83
C THR A 538 47.47 17.32 -5.78
N SER A 539 48.01 18.02 -4.80
CA SER A 539 47.78 19.45 -4.61
C SER A 539 49.06 20.28 -4.83
N TYR A 540 48.90 21.43 -5.47
CA TYR A 540 49.96 22.41 -5.72
C TYR A 540 49.51 23.78 -5.17
N GLY A 541 50.19 24.28 -4.14
CA GLY A 541 50.10 25.68 -3.73
C GLY A 541 51.06 26.55 -4.55
N GLU A 542 50.64 27.73 -4.99
CA GLU A 542 51.53 28.72 -5.62
C GLU A 542 51.38 30.08 -4.90
N THR A 543 52.35 30.98 -5.15
CA THR A 543 52.77 32.18 -4.38
C THR A 543 51.80 32.95 -3.43
N LEU A 544 52.20 32.92 -2.14
CA LEU A 544 52.30 33.98 -1.11
C LEU A 544 51.09 34.44 -0.23
N LEU A 545 51.34 34.26 1.08
CA LEU A 545 50.68 34.72 2.32
C LEU A 545 49.54 33.84 2.86
N GLY A 546 49.91 32.68 3.41
CA GLY A 546 49.14 32.02 4.47
C GLY A 546 48.15 30.97 4.00
N SER A 547 48.50 30.19 2.97
CA SER A 547 47.69 29.04 2.54
C SER A 547 47.55 28.05 3.69
N LEU A 548 46.30 27.79 4.05
CA LEU A 548 45.91 26.79 5.04
C LEU A 548 45.28 25.63 4.26
N LEU A 549 46.04 24.56 4.07
CA LEU A 549 45.64 23.37 3.31
C LEU A 549 45.02 22.34 4.26
N HIS A 550 43.73 22.00 4.05
CA HIS A 550 43.00 21.06 4.88
C HIS A 550 42.43 19.90 4.04
N LEU A 551 43.04 18.71 4.09
CA LEU A 551 42.60 17.51 3.36
C LEU A 551 41.87 16.49 4.25
N PHE A 552 40.55 16.61 4.42
CA PHE A 552 39.79 15.74 5.35
C PHE A 552 39.49 14.34 4.80
N ASP A 553 40.44 13.39 4.79
CA ASP A 553 40.16 12.06 4.22
C ASP A 553 41.04 10.88 4.75
N ASN A 554 41.06 9.71 4.06
CA ASN A 554 41.91 8.53 4.38
C ASN A 554 42.86 8.13 3.24
N GLY A 555 43.22 9.08 2.38
CA GLY A 555 44.01 8.93 1.16
C GLY A 555 45.49 8.61 1.39
N ASN A 556 46.29 8.55 0.34
CA ASN A 556 47.75 8.67 0.47
C ASN A 556 48.16 9.85 -0.42
N ASP A 557 48.26 11.02 0.17
CA ASP A 557 48.27 12.27 -0.58
C ASP A 557 49.67 12.73 -0.94
N HIS A 558 49.77 13.45 -2.05
CA HIS A 558 51.00 14.15 -2.43
C HIS A 558 50.76 15.66 -2.39
N ILE A 559 51.28 16.28 -1.34
CA ILE A 559 51.10 17.68 -1.04
C ILE A 559 52.41 18.43 -1.31
N GLN A 560 52.34 19.46 -2.15
CA GLN A 560 53.44 20.38 -2.36
C GLN A 560 53.04 21.81 -1.98
N GLY A 561 53.62 22.29 -0.87
CA GLY A 561 53.63 23.70 -0.47
C GLY A 561 54.36 24.55 -1.50
N GLY A 562 53.85 25.77 -1.69
CA GLY A 562 54.42 26.74 -2.61
C GLY A 562 55.49 27.57 -1.93
N PRO A 563 55.89 28.72 -2.50
CA PRO A 563 56.64 29.73 -1.77
C PRO A 563 55.71 30.45 -0.80
N GLY A 564 56.02 30.51 0.50
CA GLY A 564 55.02 30.99 1.44
C GLY A 564 55.33 30.82 2.92
N ASN A 565 54.27 30.81 3.72
CA ASN A 565 54.28 30.30 5.09
C ASN A 565 53.03 29.44 5.12
N ASP A 566 53.21 28.16 4.86
CA ASP A 566 52.16 27.21 4.56
C ASP A 566 51.88 26.32 5.76
N ASP A 567 50.62 25.94 5.95
CA ASP A 567 50.19 24.97 6.96
C ASP A 567 49.62 23.75 6.22
N LEU A 568 50.41 22.68 6.15
CA LEU A 568 50.10 21.45 5.41
C LEU A 568 49.75 20.32 6.39
N ASP A 569 48.63 19.64 6.20
CA ASP A 569 48.23 18.49 7.02
C ASP A 569 47.81 17.31 6.14
N GLY A 570 48.55 16.21 6.22
CA GLY A 570 48.32 14.95 5.50
C GLY A 570 47.20 14.08 6.08
N GLN A 571 46.79 14.33 7.33
CA GLN A 571 45.66 13.63 7.95
C GLN A 571 45.79 12.10 8.01
N ASN A 572 44.82 11.31 7.53
CA ASN A 572 44.93 9.85 7.61
C ASN A 572 45.47 9.32 6.29
N GLY A 573 46.54 8.53 6.31
CA GLY A 573 47.10 8.06 5.06
C GLY A 573 48.48 7.46 5.15
N ASN A 574 49.24 7.55 4.06
CA ASN A 574 50.70 7.44 4.09
C ASN A 574 51.17 8.55 3.15
N ASP A 575 51.30 9.74 3.68
CA ASP A 575 51.28 10.96 2.88
C ASP A 575 52.69 11.40 2.52
N THR A 576 52.83 12.16 1.44
CA THR A 576 54.09 12.80 1.04
C THR A 576 53.90 14.31 1.05
N LEU A 577 54.51 14.98 2.03
CA LEU A 577 54.46 16.42 2.20
C LEU A 577 55.81 17.01 1.81
N THR A 578 55.80 17.99 0.93
CA THR A 578 56.98 18.73 0.49
C THR A 578 56.69 20.23 0.47
N ASP A 579 57.69 21.05 0.70
CA ASP A 579 57.57 22.51 0.62
C ASP A 579 58.67 23.13 -0.25
N THR A 580 58.60 24.46 -0.36
CA THR A 580 59.63 25.33 -0.91
C THR A 580 59.73 26.57 -0.01
N ASN A 581 60.70 27.47 -0.25
CA ASN A 581 60.97 28.68 0.55
C ASN A 581 59.81 29.19 1.45
N GLY A 582 59.97 29.12 2.77
CA GLY A 582 58.95 29.59 3.68
C GLY A 582 59.24 29.43 5.16
N THR A 583 58.33 29.83 6.05
CA THR A 583 58.32 29.24 7.41
C THR A 583 57.04 28.45 7.56
N ASP A 584 57.16 27.14 7.42
CA ASP A 584 56.05 26.25 7.14
C ASP A 584 55.76 25.33 8.34
N THR A 585 54.52 24.88 8.44
CA THR A 585 54.07 23.88 9.41
C THR A 585 53.51 22.70 8.66
N MET A 586 53.98 21.50 8.96
CA MET A 586 53.57 20.25 8.31
C MET A 586 53.20 19.21 9.35
N SER A 587 52.10 18.51 9.13
CA SER A 587 51.66 17.38 9.95
C SER A 587 51.33 16.16 9.08
N GLY A 588 51.90 15.00 9.38
CA GLY A 588 51.54 13.71 8.75
C GLY A 588 50.33 13.04 9.41
N SER A 589 50.06 13.36 10.69
CA SER A 589 48.84 12.95 11.41
C SER A 589 48.69 11.43 11.66
N LEU A 590 47.92 10.63 10.92
CA LEU A 590 47.81 9.16 11.10
C LEU A 590 48.36 8.47 9.86
N GLY A 591 49.39 7.63 9.96
CA GLY A 591 49.94 7.06 8.75
C GLY A 591 51.38 6.64 8.85
N ASN A 592 51.99 6.25 7.73
CA ASN A 592 53.44 6.21 7.63
C ASN A 592 53.87 7.27 6.61
N ASP A 593 54.19 8.45 7.12
CA ASP A 593 54.27 9.63 6.27
C ASP A 593 55.71 9.96 5.87
N ASN A 594 55.87 10.71 4.79
CA ASN A 594 57.15 11.18 4.27
C ASN A 594 57.11 12.69 4.12
N ILE A 595 57.65 13.38 5.12
CA ILE A 595 57.63 14.84 5.23
C ILE A 595 59.03 15.36 4.89
N ASN A 596 59.14 16.21 3.87
CA ASN A 596 60.40 16.79 3.45
C ASN A 596 60.33 18.31 3.51
N VAL A 597 61.03 18.87 4.50
CA VAL A 597 61.15 20.31 4.80
C VAL A 597 62.53 20.85 4.40
N GLN A 598 63.18 20.22 3.41
CA GLN A 598 64.51 20.65 2.94
C GLN A 598 64.42 21.76 1.89
N ASP A 599 63.79 22.87 2.23
CA ASP A 599 63.64 24.01 1.34
C ASP A 599 64.88 24.95 1.35
N GLY A 600 65.69 24.89 2.41
CA GLY A 600 66.91 25.66 2.61
C GLY A 600 66.74 27.06 3.21
N THR A 601 65.51 27.53 3.50
CA THR A 601 65.26 28.87 4.07
C THR A 601 63.96 29.00 4.87
N GLY A 602 64.10 28.99 6.19
CA GLY A 602 63.07 29.40 7.14
C GLY A 602 62.93 28.32 8.19
N GLY A 603 62.34 28.65 9.33
CA GLY A 603 62.34 27.71 10.46
C GLY A 603 61.09 26.85 10.41
N ASP A 604 61.15 25.75 9.68
CA ASP A 604 59.96 24.93 9.44
C ASP A 604 59.65 24.01 10.63
N THR A 605 58.42 23.54 10.70
CA THR A 605 57.96 22.62 11.75
C THR A 605 57.30 21.40 11.10
N ALA A 606 57.90 20.22 11.27
CA ALA A 606 57.35 18.95 10.81
C ALA A 606 56.90 18.06 11.98
N HIS A 607 55.67 17.57 11.91
CA HIS A 607 55.06 16.68 12.89
C HIS A 607 54.68 15.36 12.21
N GLY A 608 55.42 14.27 12.43
CA GLY A 608 55.13 12.96 11.82
C GLY A 608 53.74 12.42 12.18
N GLY A 609 53.39 12.44 13.48
CA GLY A 609 52.09 11.99 13.95
C GLY A 609 52.12 10.56 14.51
N LEU A 610 51.11 9.74 14.17
CA LEU A 610 50.95 8.35 14.58
C LEU A 610 51.26 7.40 13.43
N GLY A 611 52.43 6.78 13.49
CA GLY A 611 52.77 5.57 12.77
C GLY A 611 54.28 5.53 12.55
N SER A 612 54.75 5.18 11.34
CA SER A 612 56.17 5.07 11.03
C SER A 612 56.60 6.13 10.04
N ASP A 613 56.84 7.34 10.54
CA ASP A 613 57.03 8.53 9.72
C ASP A 613 58.51 8.77 9.39
N THR A 614 58.76 9.41 8.25
CA THR A 614 60.09 9.83 7.79
C THR A 614 60.06 11.34 7.59
N CYS A 615 60.80 12.08 8.43
CA CYS A 615 60.98 13.52 8.26
C CYS A 615 62.40 13.83 7.81
N THR A 616 62.51 14.60 6.73
CA THR A 616 63.76 15.04 6.14
C THR A 616 63.82 16.56 6.26
N ALA A 617 64.80 17.08 7.02
CA ALA A 617 64.88 18.48 7.42
C ALA A 617 66.30 19.05 7.29
N ASP A 618 66.43 20.38 7.29
CA ASP A 618 67.69 21.10 7.35
C ASP A 618 68.05 21.52 8.80
N THR A 619 68.98 22.47 8.99
CA THR A 619 69.46 22.88 10.33
C THR A 619 68.58 23.91 11.04
N THR A 620 67.67 24.60 10.35
CA THR A 620 66.79 25.62 10.93
C THR A 620 65.43 25.09 11.35
N ASP A 621 65.11 23.85 10.98
CA ASP A 621 63.77 23.28 11.14
C ASP A 621 63.63 22.48 12.43
N THR A 622 62.38 22.26 12.82
CA THR A 622 62.00 21.48 13.99
C THR A 622 61.16 20.29 13.57
N THR A 623 61.60 19.08 13.90
CA THR A 623 60.84 17.86 13.64
C THR A 623 60.44 17.18 14.94
N THR A 624 59.24 16.61 14.99
CA THR A 624 58.77 15.80 16.12
C THR A 624 57.86 14.67 15.64
N GLY A 625 57.87 13.53 16.35
CA GLY A 625 56.99 12.40 16.00
C GLY A 625 57.47 11.55 14.82
N CYS A 626 58.60 11.90 14.22
CA CYS A 626 59.43 11.08 13.35
C CYS A 626 60.64 10.54 14.15
#